data_AF-A0A1G2XV21-F1
#
_entry.id   AF-A0A1G2XV21-F1
#
_cell.length_a   1.000
_cell.length_b   1.000
_cell.length_c   1.000
_cell.angle_alpha   90.00
_cell.angle_beta   90.00
_cell.angle_gamma   90.00
#
_symmetry.space_group_name_H-M   'P 1'
#
loop_
_entity.id
_entity.type
_entity.pdbx_description
1 polymer ?
#
loop_
_entity_poly.entity_id
_entity_poly.type
_entity_poly.pdbx_seq_one_letter_code
_entity_poly.pdbx_strand_id
1 'polypeptide(L)'
;MTKTDAHKILGISASASPKSAEKAYRQKQQALHIRILPGNPSSVRQRALSDLTELTAAWKIMQTKQPKTNRPKKQRTTTTRQNTTKATTIWDVIQELSQYWDSLVEMVPFPKFVTKLFLIVWFLLVITVLFMRSAKGV
;
A
#
# COMPACT_ATOMS: atom_id res chain seq x y z
N MET A 1 -9.29 2.59 -17.00
CA MET A 1 -8.91 3.97 -16.63
C MET A 1 -7.73 4.41 -17.48
N THR A 2 -7.78 5.60 -18.08
CA THR A 2 -6.76 6.09 -19.03
C THR A 2 -5.70 6.97 -18.35
N LYS A 3 -4.60 7.29 -19.04
CA LYS A 3 -3.59 8.25 -18.52
C LYS A 3 -4.17 9.64 -18.32
N THR A 4 -5.08 10.08 -19.18
CA THR A 4 -5.74 11.38 -19.04
C THR A 4 -6.59 11.42 -17.76
N ASP A 5 -7.32 10.35 -17.49
CA ASP A 5 -8.09 10.21 -16.25
C ASP A 5 -7.17 10.25 -15.02
N ALA A 6 -6.01 9.59 -15.10
CA ALA A 6 -5.03 9.59 -14.01
C ALA A 6 -4.50 11.00 -13.69
N HIS A 7 -4.19 11.81 -14.70
CA HIS A 7 -3.77 13.20 -14.50
C HIS A 7 -4.91 14.04 -13.89
N LYS A 8 -6.16 13.81 -14.32
CA LYS A 8 -7.35 14.49 -13.77
C LYS A 8 -7.56 14.13 -12.29
N ILE A 9 -7.45 12.86 -11.93
CA ILE A 9 -7.56 12.38 -10.55
C ILE A 9 -6.42 12.92 -9.68
N LEU A 10 -5.21 13.03 -10.20
CA LEU A 10 -4.09 13.66 -9.49
C LEU A 10 -4.21 15.20 -9.44
N GLY A 11 -5.07 15.81 -10.27
CA GLY A 11 -5.25 17.27 -10.34
C GLY A 11 -4.04 17.98 -10.96
N ILE A 12 -3.34 17.32 -11.88
CA ILE A 12 -2.11 17.83 -12.52
C ILE A 12 -2.33 17.96 -14.02
N SER A 13 -1.56 18.87 -14.64
CA SER A 13 -1.52 18.97 -16.11
C SER A 13 -1.07 17.66 -16.75
N ALA A 14 -1.58 17.35 -17.94
CA ALA A 14 -1.12 16.22 -18.76
C ALA A 14 0.38 16.31 -19.14
N SER A 15 0.97 17.50 -19.06
CA SER A 15 2.39 17.78 -19.30
C SER A 15 3.25 17.82 -18.03
N ALA A 16 2.68 17.51 -16.85
CA ALA A 16 3.40 17.59 -15.60
C ALA A 16 4.59 16.63 -15.54
N SER A 17 5.70 17.09 -14.95
CA SER A 17 6.89 16.26 -14.77
C SER A 17 6.62 15.11 -13.80
N PRO A 18 7.33 13.97 -13.90
CA PRO A 18 7.17 12.84 -12.99
C PRO A 18 7.35 13.23 -11.51
N LYS A 19 8.30 14.13 -11.21
CA LYS A 19 8.52 14.66 -9.85
C LYS A 19 7.32 15.47 -9.35
N SER A 20 6.71 16.30 -10.21
CA SER A 20 5.52 17.07 -9.86
C SER A 20 4.33 16.16 -9.60
N ALA A 21 4.19 15.11 -10.40
CA ALA A 21 3.13 14.13 -10.22
C ALA A 21 3.28 13.35 -8.91
N GLU A 22 4.52 12.97 -8.55
CA GLU A 22 4.81 12.30 -7.27
C GLU A 22 4.48 13.21 -6.09
N LYS A 23 4.85 14.50 -6.16
CA LYS A 23 4.51 15.48 -5.14
C LYS A 23 2.99 15.60 -4.96
N ALA A 24 2.24 15.72 -6.06
CA ALA A 24 0.78 15.81 -6.02
C ALA A 24 0.14 14.54 -5.45
N TYR A 25 0.65 13.37 -5.83
CA TYR A 25 0.22 12.08 -5.28
C TYR A 25 0.41 12.02 -3.76
N ARG A 26 1.62 12.33 -3.27
CA ARG A 26 1.93 12.31 -1.83
C ARG A 26 1.06 13.28 -1.04
N GLN A 27 0.84 14.48 -1.57
CA GLN A 27 -0.03 15.48 -0.94
C GLN A 27 -1.48 14.99 -0.82
N LYS A 28 -2.05 14.44 -1.89
CA LYS A 28 -3.42 13.88 -1.85
C LYS A 28 -3.52 12.66 -0.93
N GLN A 29 -2.52 11.78 -0.97
CA GLN A 29 -2.48 10.60 -0.12
C GLN A 29 -2.47 10.98 1.37
N GLN A 30 -1.66 11.96 1.76
CA GLN A 30 -1.63 12.47 3.13
C GLN A 30 -2.98 13.07 3.55
N ALA A 31 -3.60 13.87 2.69
CA ALA A 31 -4.91 14.46 2.98
C ALA A 31 -6.00 13.39 3.17
N LEU A 32 -5.98 12.32 2.37
CA LEU A 32 -6.93 11.21 2.51
C LEU A 32 -6.65 10.37 3.76
N HIS A 33 -5.40 10.10 4.12
CA HIS A 33 -5.07 9.40 5.36
C HIS A 33 -5.60 10.12 6.60
N ILE A 34 -5.51 11.46 6.65
CA ILE A 34 -6.07 12.24 7.76
C ILE A 34 -7.60 12.03 7.86
N ARG A 35 -8.30 11.92 6.73
CA ARG A 35 -9.75 11.69 6.69
C ARG A 35 -10.16 10.27 7.11
N ILE A 36 -9.25 9.29 7.03
CA ILE A 36 -9.50 7.91 7.45
C ILE A 36 -9.36 7.74 8.98
N LEU A 37 -8.71 8.68 9.66
CA LEU A 37 -8.42 8.58 11.10
C LEU A 37 -9.69 8.39 11.95
N PRO A 38 -9.56 7.66 13.08
CA PRO A 38 -10.63 7.56 14.06
C PRO A 38 -10.97 8.97 14.59
N GLY A 39 -12.26 9.28 14.66
CA GLY A 39 -12.77 10.62 14.95
C GLY A 39 -13.61 11.19 13.81
N ASN A 40 -13.41 10.74 12.57
CA ASN A 40 -14.27 11.09 11.43
C ASN A 40 -15.49 10.15 11.31
N PRO A 41 -16.64 10.65 10.79
CA PRO A 41 -17.81 9.83 10.50
C PRO A 41 -17.48 8.63 9.60
N SER A 42 -18.18 7.51 9.79
CA SER A 42 -17.98 6.29 8.98
C SER A 42 -18.14 6.55 7.47
N SER A 43 -19.12 7.35 7.08
CA SER A 43 -19.37 7.75 5.69
C SER A 43 -18.19 8.53 5.09
N VAL A 44 -17.54 9.39 5.88
CA VAL A 44 -16.35 10.15 5.46
C VAL A 44 -15.16 9.22 5.29
N ARG A 45 -14.96 8.29 6.24
CA ARG A 45 -13.88 7.31 6.17
C ARG A 45 -14.03 6.37 4.98
N GLN A 46 -15.25 5.88 4.71
CA GLN A 46 -15.53 5.03 3.55
C GLN A 46 -15.29 5.75 2.22
N ARG A 47 -15.72 7.02 2.09
CA ARG A 47 -15.40 7.83 0.91
C ARG A 47 -13.90 8.04 0.76
N ALA A 48 -13.20 8.40 1.84
CA ALA A 48 -11.77 8.60 1.80
C ALA A 48 -10.99 7.32 1.41
N LEU A 49 -11.46 6.13 1.82
CA LEU A 49 -10.90 4.85 1.38
C LEU A 49 -11.12 4.62 -0.12
N SER A 50 -12.33 4.89 -0.63
CA SER A 50 -12.63 4.81 -2.07
C SER A 50 -11.77 5.80 -2.88
N ASP A 51 -11.61 7.03 -2.39
CA ASP A 51 -10.79 8.04 -3.05
C ASP A 51 -9.31 7.61 -3.05
N LEU A 52 -8.86 6.92 -1.99
CA LEU A 52 -7.48 6.46 -1.87
C LEU A 52 -7.19 5.31 -2.84
N THR A 53 -8.12 4.36 -3.01
CA THR A 53 -7.97 3.28 -4.00
C THR A 53 -7.95 3.82 -5.43
N GLU A 54 -8.80 4.80 -5.75
CA GLU A 54 -8.79 5.48 -7.05
C GLU A 54 -7.49 6.25 -7.29
N LEU A 55 -6.98 6.96 -6.28
CA LEU A 55 -5.70 7.66 -6.33
C LEU A 55 -4.52 6.70 -6.56
N THR A 56 -4.51 5.55 -5.87
CA THR A 56 -3.46 4.52 -6.06
C THR A 56 -3.53 3.90 -7.45
N ALA A 57 -4.74 3.64 -7.98
CA ALA A 57 -4.91 3.16 -9.35
C ALA A 57 -4.39 4.18 -10.38
N ALA A 58 -4.69 5.47 -10.18
CA ALA A 58 -4.17 6.57 -11.00
C ALA A 58 -2.64 6.59 -11.02
N TRP A 59 -2.03 6.49 -9.84
CA TRP A 59 -0.58 6.49 -9.68
C TRP A 59 0.08 5.28 -10.34
N LYS A 60 -0.54 4.09 -10.25
CA LYS A 60 -0.05 2.88 -10.92
C LYS A 60 -0.01 3.05 -12.44
N ILE A 61 -1.06 3.62 -13.03
CA ILE A 61 -1.12 3.90 -14.48
C ILE A 61 -0.04 4.90 -14.90
N MET A 62 0.22 5.92 -14.09
CA MET A 62 1.29 6.90 -14.33
C MET A 62 2.68 6.26 -14.31
N GLN A 63 2.91 5.30 -13.41
CA GLN A 63 4.17 4.58 -13.30
C GLN A 63 4.39 3.53 -14.39
N THR A 64 3.34 3.09 -15.10
CA THR A 64 3.51 2.22 -16.27
C THR A 64 4.29 2.97 -17.36
N LYS A 65 5.59 2.71 -17.40
CA LYS A 65 6.47 3.13 -18.50
C LYS A 65 5.79 2.63 -19.78
N GLN A 66 5.54 3.54 -20.72
CA GLN A 66 5.00 3.12 -22.01
C GLN A 66 5.89 2.00 -22.55
N PRO A 67 5.32 0.91 -23.08
CA PRO A 67 6.13 -0.04 -23.84
C PRO A 67 6.82 0.78 -24.91
N LYS A 68 8.16 0.86 -24.82
CA LYS A 68 8.96 1.51 -25.84
C LYS A 68 8.57 0.83 -27.15
N THR A 69 7.89 1.54 -28.04
CA THR A 69 7.65 1.08 -29.40
C THR A 69 9.00 0.73 -29.98
N ASN A 70 9.23 -0.57 -30.17
CA ASN A 70 10.47 -1.13 -30.69
C ASN A 70 10.68 -0.61 -32.11
N ARG A 71 11.34 0.55 -32.23
CA ARG A 71 12.01 0.94 -33.47
C ARG A 71 13.22 0.00 -33.59
N PRO A 72 13.36 -0.79 -34.65
CA PRO A 72 14.45 -1.74 -34.79
C PRO A 72 15.77 -0.99 -34.87
N LYS A 73 16.50 -0.93 -33.76
CA LYS A 73 17.85 -0.37 -33.68
C LYS A 73 18.81 -1.56 -33.65
N LYS A 74 19.62 -1.69 -34.71
CA LYS A 74 20.65 -2.72 -34.92
C LYS A 74 21.27 -3.18 -33.59
N GLN A 75 21.06 -4.45 -33.27
CA GLN A 75 21.68 -5.13 -32.14
C GLN A 75 23.20 -5.19 -32.36
N ARG A 76 23.96 -4.60 -31.44
CA ARG A 76 25.35 -4.99 -31.20
C ARG A 76 25.38 -5.63 -29.82
N THR A 77 25.62 -6.92 -29.79
CA THR A 77 25.71 -7.75 -28.58
C THR A 77 26.98 -7.42 -27.81
N THR A 78 26.83 -7.01 -26.56
CA THR A 78 27.88 -7.15 -25.54
C THR A 78 27.28 -7.77 -24.30
N THR A 79 27.71 -8.99 -24.05
CA THR A 79 27.46 -9.82 -22.87
C THR A 79 27.93 -9.09 -21.61
N THR A 80 27.07 -8.94 -20.61
CA THR A 80 27.52 -8.72 -19.22
C THR A 80 26.57 -9.43 -18.27
N ARG A 81 27.04 -10.59 -17.81
CA ARG A 81 26.58 -11.35 -16.67
C ARG A 81 26.99 -10.58 -15.42
N GLN A 82 26.08 -10.20 -14.54
CA GLN A 82 26.37 -9.99 -13.12
C GLN A 82 25.10 -9.91 -12.27
N ASN A 83 24.97 -10.91 -11.40
CA ASN A 83 24.17 -10.87 -10.18
C ASN A 83 24.39 -9.54 -9.46
N THR A 84 23.30 -8.86 -9.12
CA THR A 84 23.26 -7.99 -7.94
C THR A 84 21.91 -8.15 -7.28
N THR A 85 21.95 -8.89 -6.19
CA THR A 85 21.04 -8.85 -5.04
C THR A 85 20.62 -7.40 -4.82
N LYS A 86 19.40 -7.04 -5.21
CA LYS A 86 18.81 -5.77 -4.79
C LYS A 86 18.53 -5.92 -3.31
N ALA A 87 19.17 -5.07 -2.50
CA ALA A 87 18.85 -4.94 -1.09
C ALA A 87 17.36 -4.64 -0.97
N THR A 88 16.59 -5.66 -0.55
CA THR A 88 15.17 -5.55 -0.26
C THR A 88 15.05 -4.60 0.92
N THR A 89 14.55 -3.40 0.66
CA THR A 89 14.25 -2.45 1.73
C THR A 89 13.19 -3.10 2.62
N ILE A 90 13.32 -2.97 3.95
CA ILE A 90 12.34 -3.48 4.92
C ILE A 90 10.91 -3.04 4.56
N TRP A 91 10.76 -1.87 3.94
CA TRP A 91 9.49 -1.34 3.44
C TRP A 91 8.88 -2.12 2.28
N ASP A 92 9.67 -2.70 1.38
CA ASP A 92 9.18 -3.52 0.27
C ASP A 92 8.66 -4.87 0.79
N VAL A 93 9.34 -5.44 1.80
CA VAL A 93 8.91 -6.67 2.49
C VAL A 93 7.61 -6.42 3.27
N ILE A 94 7.48 -5.27 3.95
CA ILE A 94 6.24 -4.91 4.66
C ILE A 94 5.07 -4.72 3.67
N GLN A 95 5.33 -4.13 2.51
CA GLN A 95 4.31 -3.97 1.47
C GLN A 95 3.86 -5.31 0.90
N GLU A 96 4.78 -6.23 0.57
CA GLU A 96 4.44 -7.59 0.15
C GLU A 96 3.65 -8.33 1.23
N LEU A 97 4.11 -8.29 2.49
CA LEU A 97 3.41 -8.94 3.60
C LEU A 97 1.99 -8.38 3.80
N SER A 98 1.79 -7.08 3.66
CA SER A 98 0.44 -6.48 3.78
C SER A 98 -0.53 -7.00 2.71
N GLN A 99 -0.05 -7.20 1.48
CA GLN A 99 -0.86 -7.73 0.38
C GLN A 99 -1.20 -9.21 0.60
N TYR A 100 -0.29 -9.98 1.20
CA TYR A 100 -0.59 -11.36 1.62
C TYR A 100 -1.54 -11.41 2.83
N TRP A 101 -1.44 -10.48 3.76
CA TRP A 101 -2.35 -10.39 4.91
C TRP A 101 -3.79 -10.08 4.49
N ASP A 102 -4.01 -9.13 3.57
CA ASP A 102 -5.37 -8.84 3.09
C ASP A 102 -6.00 -10.04 2.38
N SER A 103 -5.20 -10.78 1.59
CA SER A 103 -5.64 -12.03 0.94
C SER A 103 -5.94 -13.15 1.94
N LEU A 104 -5.13 -13.30 2.99
CA LEU A 104 -5.37 -14.26 4.08
C LEU A 104 -6.60 -13.90 4.90
N VAL A 105 -6.86 -12.61 5.15
CA VAL A 105 -8.04 -12.16 5.90
C VAL A 105 -9.32 -12.34 5.07
N GLU A 106 -9.26 -12.17 3.74
CA GLU A 106 -10.39 -12.48 2.85
C GLU A 106 -10.66 -13.98 2.73
N MET A 107 -9.64 -14.83 2.79
CA MET A 107 -9.81 -16.28 2.66
C MET A 107 -10.34 -16.97 3.92
N VAL A 108 -10.36 -16.30 5.08
CA VAL A 108 -10.97 -16.89 6.26
C VAL A 108 -12.31 -16.22 6.59
N PRO A 109 -13.45 -16.83 6.23
CA PRO A 109 -14.77 -16.38 6.67
C PRO A 109 -14.94 -16.81 8.13
N PHE A 110 -14.16 -16.21 9.04
CA PHE A 110 -14.36 -16.45 10.46
C PHE A 110 -15.69 -15.80 10.85
N PRO A 111 -16.64 -16.56 11.44
CA PRO A 111 -17.82 -15.99 12.04
C PRO A 111 -17.40 -14.90 13.03
N LYS A 112 -18.18 -13.82 13.15
CA LYS A 112 -17.92 -12.71 14.10
C LYS A 112 -17.60 -13.19 15.52
N PHE A 113 -18.07 -14.39 15.88
CA PHE A 113 -17.76 -15.09 17.12
C PHE A 113 -16.28 -15.49 17.25
N VAL A 114 -15.65 -16.04 16.22
CA VAL A 114 -14.25 -16.50 16.25
C VAL A 114 -13.29 -15.31 16.33
N THR A 115 -13.56 -14.22 15.62
CA THR A 115 -12.76 -12.98 15.73
C THR A 115 -12.83 -12.39 17.13
N LYS A 116 -14.02 -12.36 17.75
CA LYS A 116 -14.18 -11.94 19.15
C LYS A 116 -13.43 -12.86 20.11
N LEU A 117 -13.52 -14.18 19.91
CA LEU A 117 -12.86 -15.17 20.75
C LEU A 117 -11.34 -15.05 20.63
N PHE A 118 -10.81 -14.80 19.43
CA PHE A 118 -9.39 -14.58 19.18
C PHE A 118 -8.88 -13.30 19.85
N LEU A 119 -9.65 -12.20 19.80
CA LEU A 119 -9.31 -10.95 20.50
C LEU A 119 -9.27 -11.15 22.03
N ILE A 120 -10.23 -11.91 22.58
CA ILE A 120 -10.28 -12.22 24.02
C ILE A 120 -9.08 -13.09 24.42
N VAL A 121 -8.80 -14.16 23.65
CA VAL A 121 -7.66 -15.04 23.92
C VAL A 121 -6.34 -14.30 23.80
N TRP A 122 -6.18 -13.45 22.80
CA TRP A 122 -4.99 -12.60 22.64
C TRP A 122 -4.83 -11.63 23.82
N PHE A 123 -5.92 -10.98 24.23
CA PHE A 123 -5.92 -10.06 25.37
C PHE A 123 -5.55 -10.79 26.68
N LEU A 124 -6.09 -11.99 26.90
CA LEU A 124 -5.73 -12.82 28.06
C LEU A 124 -4.26 -13.26 28.01
N LEU A 125 -3.72 -13.60 26.83
CA LEU A 125 -2.31 -13.93 26.66
C LEU A 125 -1.40 -12.76 27.03
N VAL A 126 -1.72 -11.56 26.55
CA VAL A 126 -0.97 -10.34 26.88
C VAL A 126 -1.00 -10.06 28.38
N ILE A 127 -2.18 -10.16 29.02
CA ILE A 127 -2.30 -9.99 30.47
C ILE A 127 -1.46 -11.04 31.21
N THR A 128 -1.52 -12.31 30.78
CA THR A 128 -0.77 -13.40 31.44
C THR A 128 0.74 -13.17 31.35
N VAL A 129 1.24 -12.71 30.20
CA VAL A 129 2.65 -12.36 30.01
C VAL A 129 3.05 -11.17 30.89
N LEU A 130 2.21 -10.14 30.98
CA LEU A 130 2.44 -8.99 31.86
C LEU A 130 2.47 -9.41 33.34
N PHE A 131 1.54 -10.27 33.75
CA PHE A 131 1.46 -10.77 35.11
C PHE A 131 2.66 -11.66 35.47
N MET A 132 3.07 -12.57 34.58
CA MET A 132 4.30 -13.35 34.78
C MET A 132 5.56 -12.48 34.84
N ARG A 133 5.62 -11.40 34.04
CA ARG A 133 6.72 -10.45 34.10
C ARG A 133 6.75 -9.67 35.40
N SER A 134 5.58 -9.32 35.95
CA SER A 134 5.44 -8.68 37.25
C SER A 134 5.78 -9.63 38.41
N ALA A 135 5.42 -10.90 38.31
CA ALA A 135 5.67 -11.90 39.35
C ALA A 135 7.13 -12.35 39.44
N LYS A 136 7.92 -12.22 38.35
CA LYS A 136 9.37 -12.48 38.33
C LYS A 136 10.21 -11.27 38.78
N GLY A 137 9.58 -10.15 39.11
CA GLY A 137 10.22 -8.90 39.53
C GLY A 137 10.24 -8.67 41.04
N VAL A 138 10.01 -9.72 41.85
CA VAL A 138 10.16 -9.73 43.32
C VAL A 138 11.14 -10.82 43.71
#